data_AF-A0A0G4GZH3-F1
#
_entry.id   AF-A0A0G4GZH3-F1
#
_cell.length_a   1.000
_cell.length_b   1.000
_cell.length_c   1.000
_cell.angle_alpha   90.00
_cell.angle_beta   90.00
_cell.angle_gamma   90.00
#
_symmetry.space_group_name_H-M   'P 1'
#
loop_
_entity.id
_entity.type
_entity.pdbx_description
1 polymer ?
#
loop_
_entity_poly.entity_id
_entity_poly.type
_entity_poly.pdbx_seq_one_letter_code
_entity_poly.pdbx_strand_id
1 'polypeptide(L)'
;MARRVRAAVEHFVRSAVYKASSNREVVGGMANVGGDLVRVPLQCFAINAGQKGGQHRLLGVREVVHRARLDEVAQHGVAGLVKGFNEHLGNDDCQFQWQQLGWVERGRDGIATFRPLQLT
;
A
#
# COMPACT_ATOMS: atom_id res chain seq x y z
N MET A 1 -5.67 -4.30 -14.68
CA MET A 1 -5.06 -4.75 -13.39
C MET A 1 -3.55 -5.11 -13.42
N ALA A 2 -3.08 -5.98 -14.33
CA ALA A 2 -1.76 -6.64 -14.22
C ALA A 2 -0.55 -5.70 -14.00
N ARG A 3 -0.46 -4.58 -14.72
CA ARG A 3 0.65 -3.61 -14.58
C ARG A 3 0.72 -2.99 -13.18
N ARG A 4 -0.43 -2.61 -12.62
CA ARG A 4 -0.55 -2.04 -11.27
C ARG A 4 -0.12 -3.03 -10.20
N VAL A 5 -0.56 -4.28 -10.32
CA VAL A 5 -0.16 -5.36 -9.40
C VAL A 5 1.34 -5.61 -9.49
N ARG A 6 1.89 -5.72 -10.72
CA ARG A 6 3.32 -5.91 -10.93
C ARG A 6 4.15 -4.79 -10.29
N ALA A 7 3.82 -3.53 -10.58
CA ALA A 7 4.54 -2.38 -10.03
C ALA A 7 4.49 -2.35 -8.48
N ALA A 8 3.34 -2.69 -7.89
CA ALA A 8 3.20 -2.77 -6.44
C ALA A 8 4.08 -3.90 -5.86
N VAL A 9 4.02 -5.10 -6.43
CA VAL A 9 4.82 -6.25 -5.95
C VAL A 9 6.31 -5.97 -6.11
N GLU A 10 6.75 -5.41 -7.24
CA GLU A 10 8.15 -5.06 -7.48
C GLU A 10 8.65 -4.05 -6.46
N HIS A 11 7.88 -2.99 -6.19
CA HIS A 11 8.23 -1.99 -5.17
C HIS A 11 8.26 -2.58 -3.76
N PHE A 12 7.32 -3.47 -3.43
CA PHE A 12 7.31 -4.18 -2.15
C PHE A 12 8.55 -5.04 -1.97
N VAL A 13 8.90 -5.87 -2.97
CA VAL A 13 10.10 -6.73 -2.93
C VAL A 13 11.36 -5.87 -2.81
N ARG A 14 11.49 -4.80 -3.59
CA ARG A 14 12.62 -3.88 -3.50
C ARG A 14 12.72 -3.22 -2.13
N SER A 15 11.60 -2.82 -1.54
CA SER A 15 11.57 -2.23 -0.20
C SER A 15 11.93 -3.26 0.87
N ALA A 16 11.42 -4.49 0.77
CA ALA A 16 11.75 -5.58 1.68
C ALA A 16 13.24 -5.97 1.64
N VAL A 17 13.86 -5.95 0.46
CA VAL A 17 15.27 -6.34 0.29
C VAL A 17 16.23 -5.22 0.69
N TYR A 18 15.94 -3.97 0.30
CA TYR A 18 16.92 -2.87 0.42
C TYR A 18 16.61 -1.85 1.51
N LYS A 19 15.38 -1.79 2.03
CA LYS A 19 14.96 -0.78 3.00
C LYS A 19 14.58 -1.36 4.36
N ALA A 20 14.04 -2.58 4.39
CA ALA A 20 13.70 -3.23 5.64
C ALA A 20 14.97 -3.64 6.40
N SER A 21 14.96 -3.40 7.71
CA SER A 21 16.04 -3.72 8.63
C SER A 21 15.97 -5.16 9.16
N SER A 22 14.83 -5.83 8.99
CA SER A 22 14.63 -7.22 9.43
C SER A 22 13.42 -7.87 8.76
N ASN A 23 13.36 -9.20 8.80
CA ASN A 23 12.18 -9.96 8.39
C ASN A 23 10.93 -9.58 9.20
N ARG A 24 11.08 -9.14 10.46
CA ARG A 24 9.95 -8.69 11.28
C ARG A 24 9.28 -7.45 10.69
N GLU A 25 10.05 -6.56 10.07
CA GLU A 25 9.51 -5.36 9.41
C GLU A 25 8.76 -5.75 8.12
N VAL A 26 9.28 -6.73 7.37
CA VAL A 26 8.63 -7.24 6.16
C VAL A 26 7.30 -7.92 6.47
N VAL A 27 7.31 -8.88 7.40
CA VAL A 27 6.12 -9.66 7.75
C VAL A 27 5.15 -8.86 8.62
N GLY A 28 5.64 -7.85 9.33
CA GLY A 28 4.84 -6.97 10.16
C GLY A 28 4.71 -7.40 11.61
N GLY A 29 4.54 -6.40 12.48
CA GLY A 29 4.14 -6.59 13.87
C GLY A 29 2.63 -6.82 14.01
N MET A 30 2.21 -7.29 15.17
CA MET A 30 0.78 -7.32 15.53
C MET A 30 0.31 -5.89 15.83
N ALA A 31 -0.85 -5.51 15.30
CA ALA A 31 -1.52 -4.27 15.61
C ALA A 31 -3.03 -4.53 15.77
N ASN A 32 -3.68 -3.75 16.63
CA ASN A 32 -5.14 -3.76 16.70
C ASN A 32 -5.69 -2.94 15.54
N VAL A 33 -6.41 -3.58 14.63
CA VAL A 33 -7.05 -2.93 13.48
C VAL A 33 -8.51 -3.36 13.45
N GLY A 34 -9.41 -2.39 13.66
CA GLY A 34 -10.86 -2.64 13.68
C GLY A 34 -11.31 -3.56 14.81
N GLY A 35 -10.60 -3.58 15.95
CA GLY A 35 -10.91 -4.45 17.09
C GLY A 35 -10.10 -5.75 17.12
N ASP A 36 -9.57 -6.18 15.97
CA ASP A 36 -8.84 -7.44 15.86
C ASP A 36 -7.33 -7.25 15.87
N LEU A 37 -6.64 -8.18 16.53
CA LEU A 37 -5.18 -8.23 16.54
C LEU A 37 -4.68 -8.92 15.27
N VAL A 38 -4.17 -8.15 14.31
CA VAL A 38 -3.71 -8.64 13.00
C VAL A 38 -2.25 -8.27 12.75
N ARG A 39 -1.57 -8.98 11.85
CA ARG A 39 -0.26 -8.54 11.36
C ARG A 39 -0.42 -7.40 10.35
N VAL A 40 0.42 -6.38 10.50
CA VAL A 40 0.51 -5.26 9.56
C VAL A 40 1.88 -5.31 8.88
N PRO A 41 1.97 -5.88 7.66
CA PRO A 41 3.21 -5.99 6.90
C PRO A 41 3.79 -4.61 6.54
N LEU A 42 5.01 -4.61 6.02
CA LEU A 42 5.73 -3.42 5.58
C LEU A 42 4.83 -2.43 4.81
N GLN A 43 4.67 -1.23 5.38
CA GLN A 43 3.87 -0.14 4.84
C GLN A 43 4.74 0.76 3.95
N CYS A 44 5.21 0.22 2.80
CA CYS A 44 6.16 0.90 1.92
C CYS A 44 5.54 1.82 0.86
N PHE A 45 4.22 2.02 0.90
CA PHE A 45 3.51 2.92 0.00
C PHE A 45 2.98 4.12 0.76
N ALA A 46 2.72 5.20 0.02
CA ALA A 46 2.17 6.42 0.54
C ALA A 46 1.16 7.01 -0.45
N ILE A 47 0.10 7.62 0.08
CA ILE A 47 -0.77 8.50 -0.70
C ILE A 47 -0.30 9.94 -0.50
N ASN A 48 -0.13 10.65 -1.61
CA ASN A 48 0.11 12.08 -1.58
C ASN A 48 -1.19 12.81 -1.19
N ALA A 49 -1.24 13.35 0.02
CA ALA A 49 -2.35 14.17 0.52
C ALA A 49 -2.30 15.63 0.01
N GLY A 50 -1.38 15.97 -0.91
CA GLY A 50 -1.38 17.25 -1.62
C GLY A 50 -0.79 18.44 -0.85
N GLN A 51 -0.34 18.29 0.39
CA GLN A 51 0.25 19.36 1.19
C GLN A 51 1.71 19.08 1.55
N LYS A 52 2.60 20.04 1.30
CA LYS A 52 3.96 20.06 1.88
C LYS A 52 3.81 20.07 3.41
N GLY A 53 4.12 18.94 4.04
CA GLY A 53 4.05 18.77 5.50
C GLY A 53 2.80 18.05 6.03
N GLY A 54 1.86 17.63 5.17
CA GLY A 54 0.77 16.74 5.57
C GLY A 54 1.27 15.32 5.86
N GLN A 55 0.69 14.63 6.85
CA GLN A 55 0.97 13.22 7.07
C GLN A 55 0.51 12.40 5.87
N HIS A 56 1.47 11.73 5.19
CA HIS A 56 1.15 10.75 4.17
C HIS A 56 0.40 9.57 4.79
N ARG A 57 -0.73 9.17 4.20
CA ARG A 57 -1.36 7.89 4.56
C ARG A 57 -0.49 6.77 4.03
N LEU A 58 0.12 6.00 4.93
CA LEU A 58 0.92 4.83 4.57
C LEU A 58 0.02 3.65 4.25
N LEU A 59 0.45 2.84 3.28
CA LEU A 59 -0.25 1.64 2.83
C LEU A 59 0.75 0.49 2.66
N GLY A 60 0.24 -0.74 2.76
CA GLY A 60 0.97 -1.95 2.41
C GLY A 60 0.63 -2.43 1.00
N VAL A 61 1.33 -3.49 0.58
CA VAL A 61 1.09 -4.12 -0.72
C VAL A 61 -0.34 -4.65 -0.86
N ARG A 62 -0.96 -5.08 0.26
CA ARG A 62 -2.34 -5.58 0.32
C ARG A 62 -3.33 -4.54 -0.17
N GLU A 63 -3.29 -3.33 0.40
CA GLU A 63 -4.26 -2.28 0.08
C GLU A 63 -4.14 -1.86 -1.39
N VAL A 64 -2.91 -1.79 -1.90
CA VAL A 64 -2.63 -1.44 -3.30
C VAL A 64 -3.10 -2.53 -4.28
N VAL A 65 -2.81 -3.80 -3.99
CA VAL A 65 -3.24 -4.92 -4.84
C VAL A 65 -4.76 -5.07 -4.81
N HIS A 66 -5.37 -4.91 -3.63
CA HIS A 66 -6.83 -4.99 -3.51
C HIS A 66 -7.51 -3.84 -4.25
N ARG A 67 -6.94 -2.63 -4.25
CA ARG A 67 -7.42 -1.55 -5.11
C ARG A 67 -7.36 -1.90 -6.59
N ALA A 68 -6.29 -2.53 -7.07
CA ALA A 68 -6.19 -2.98 -8.46
C ALA A 68 -7.25 -4.04 -8.82
N ARG A 69 -7.60 -4.91 -7.87
CA ARG A 69 -8.69 -5.89 -8.04
C ARG A 69 -10.06 -5.21 -8.07
N LEU A 70 -10.31 -4.23 -7.19
CA LEU A 70 -11.54 -3.45 -7.17
C LEU A 70 -11.79 -2.74 -8.50
N ASP A 71 -10.76 -2.13 -9.09
CA ASP A 71 -10.89 -1.48 -10.41
C ASP A 71 -11.22 -2.48 -11.52
N GLU A 72 -10.62 -3.67 -11.51
CA GLU A 72 -10.88 -4.72 -12.51
C GLU A 72 -12.33 -5.22 -12.41
N VAL A 73 -12.80 -5.45 -11.19
CA VAL A 73 -14.16 -5.90 -10.91
C VAL A 73 -15.17 -4.84 -11.37
N ALA A 74 -14.90 -3.55 -11.11
CA ALA A 74 -15.71 -2.45 -11.62
C ALA A 74 -15.68 -2.36 -13.16
N GLN A 75 -14.51 -2.56 -13.77
CA GLN A 75 -14.37 -2.54 -15.24
C GLN A 75 -15.15 -3.66 -15.94
N HIS A 76 -15.23 -4.84 -15.31
CA HIS A 76 -15.86 -6.02 -15.90
C HIS A 76 -17.29 -6.29 -15.38
N GLY A 77 -17.81 -5.46 -14.47
CA GLY A 77 -19.15 -5.63 -13.90
C GLY A 77 -19.32 -6.90 -13.07
N VAL A 78 -18.22 -7.43 -12.52
CA VAL A 78 -18.24 -8.64 -11.68
C VAL A 78 -18.65 -8.26 -10.25
N ALA A 79 -19.35 -9.15 -9.54
CA ALA A 79 -19.69 -8.95 -8.13
C ALA A 79 -18.99 -10.00 -7.25
N GLY A 80 -18.99 -9.78 -5.93
CA GLY A 80 -18.49 -10.76 -4.96
C GLY A 80 -16.98 -10.77 -4.72
N LEU A 81 -16.28 -9.68 -5.01
CA LEU A 81 -14.86 -9.56 -4.66
C LEU A 81 -14.68 -9.51 -3.15
N VAL A 82 -14.16 -10.61 -2.59
CA VAL A 82 -13.77 -10.68 -1.18
C VAL A 82 -12.30 -10.25 -1.03
N LYS A 83 -12.07 -9.40 -0.03
CA LYS A 83 -10.73 -9.04 0.42
C LYS A 83 -10.17 -10.24 1.18
N GLY A 84 -9.40 -11.10 0.52
CA GLY A 84 -8.94 -12.39 1.08
C GLY A 84 -8.02 -12.33 2.31
N PHE A 85 -7.95 -11.20 3.02
CA PHE A 85 -7.26 -10.97 4.28
C PHE A 85 -7.96 -9.83 5.04
N ASN A 86 -8.08 -9.94 6.37
CA ASN A 86 -8.83 -9.02 7.25
C ASN A 86 -10.17 -8.60 6.62
N GLU A 87 -11.01 -9.60 6.32
CA GLU A 87 -12.31 -9.43 5.67
C GLU A 87 -13.24 -8.49 6.44
N HIS A 88 -13.07 -8.40 7.76
CA HIS A 88 -13.80 -7.48 8.64
C HIS A 88 -13.51 -6.00 8.36
N LEU A 89 -12.40 -5.65 7.71
CA LEU A 89 -11.95 -4.26 7.55
C LEU A 89 -12.50 -3.54 6.31
N GLY A 90 -13.53 -4.06 5.64
CA GLY A 90 -14.11 -3.41 4.46
C GLY A 90 -13.07 -3.00 3.40
N ASN A 91 -13.39 -1.99 2.59
CA ASN A 91 -12.55 -1.54 1.48
C ASN A 91 -11.99 -0.12 1.63
N ASP A 92 -12.24 0.57 2.75
CA ASP A 92 -11.97 2.01 2.91
C ASP A 92 -10.48 2.35 2.85
N ASP A 93 -9.64 1.48 3.42
CA ASP A 93 -8.17 1.54 3.36
C ASP A 93 -7.64 1.40 1.91
N CYS A 94 -8.42 0.82 1.01
CA CYS A 94 -8.06 0.59 -0.40
C CYS A 94 -8.59 1.70 -1.33
N GLN A 95 -9.36 2.67 -0.84
CA GLN A 95 -9.91 3.74 -1.68
C GLN A 95 -8.87 4.87 -1.86
N PHE A 96 -8.35 5.03 -3.08
CA PHE A 96 -7.46 6.12 -3.47
C PHE A 96 -7.35 6.26 -5.00
N GLN A 97 -6.86 7.42 -5.46
CA GLN A 97 -6.55 7.62 -6.88
C GLN A 97 -5.11 7.17 -7.19
N TRP A 98 -4.92 6.45 -8.29
CA TRP A 98 -3.59 5.94 -8.68
C TRP A 98 -2.53 7.02 -8.85
N GLN A 99 -2.93 8.21 -9.31
CA GLN A 99 -2.05 9.36 -9.49
C GLN A 99 -1.47 9.88 -8.16
N GLN A 100 -2.11 9.54 -7.02
CA GLN A 100 -1.65 9.91 -5.69
C GLN A 100 -0.71 8.86 -5.07
N LEU A 101 -0.61 7.66 -5.67
CA LEU A 101 0.14 6.56 -5.10
C LEU A 101 1.65 6.74 -5.35
N GLY A 102 2.43 6.54 -4.30
CA GLY A 102 3.88 6.62 -4.35
C GLY A 102 4.52 6.02 -3.12
N TRP A 103 5.70 6.51 -2.77
CA TRP A 103 6.39 6.18 -1.53
C TRP A 103 7.14 7.41 -1.01
N VAL A 104 7.45 7.38 0.28
CA VAL A 104 8.30 8.39 0.91
C VAL A 104 9.73 7.86 0.96
N GLU A 105 10.66 8.67 0.47
CA GLU A 105 12.09 8.45 0.59
C GLU A 105 12.65 9.44 1.60
N ARG A 106 13.43 8.94 2.56
CA ARG A 106 14.06 9.80 3.57
C ARG A 106 15.53 9.98 3.21
N GLY A 107 15.92 11.23 2.91
CA GLY A 107 17.29 11.60 2.61
C GLY A 107 18.20 11.51 3.84
N ARG A 108 19.53 11.60 3.61
CA ARG A 108 20.53 11.66 4.70
C ARG A 108 20.40 12.91 5.57
N ASP A 109 19.81 13.96 5.00
CA ASP A 109 19.43 15.22 5.65
C ASP A 109 18.14 15.09 6.50
N GLY A 110 17.52 13.90 6.54
CA GLY A 110 16.30 13.62 7.28
C GLY A 110 15.02 14.07 6.58
N ILE A 111 15.11 14.72 5.41
CA ILE A 111 13.96 15.25 4.67
C ILE A 111 13.22 14.10 3.98
N ALA A 112 11.90 14.05 4.20
CA ALA A 112 10.99 13.14 3.55
C ALA A 112 10.57 13.70 2.18
N THR A 113 10.89 12.98 1.10
CA THR A 113 10.50 13.33 -0.27
C THR A 113 9.54 12.31 -0.82
N PHE A 114 8.40 12.77 -1.32
CA PHE A 114 7.44 11.91 -2.00
C PHE A 114 7.91 11.57 -3.43
N ARG A 115 7.81 10.29 -3.80
CA ARG A 115 8.12 9.78 -5.13
C ARG A 115 6.90 9.04 -5.69
N PRO A 116 6.39 9.41 -6.88
CA PRO A 116 5.24 8.73 -7.47
C PRO A 116 5.58 7.29 -7.87
N LEU A 117 4.61 6.38 -7.72
CA LEU A 117 4.75 5.00 -8.17
C LEU A 117 4.65 4.94 -9.69
N GLN A 118 5.73 4.48 -10.34
CA GLN A 118 5.70 4.24 -11.78
C GLN A 118 4.88 2.99 -12.07
N LEU A 119 3.84 3.15 -12.90
CA LEU A 119 2.89 2.08 -13.25
C LEU A 119 3.18 1.47 -14.64
N THR A 120 4.43 1.55 -15.10
CA THR A 120 4.86 1.15 -16.45
C THR A 120 4.63 -0.33 -16.72
#